data_AF-A0AA44C5R6-F1
#
_entry.id   AF-A0AA44C5R6-F1
#
_cell.length_a   1.000
_cell.length_b   1.000
_cell.length_c   1.000
_cell.angle_alpha   90.00
_cell.angle_beta   90.00
_cell.angle_gamma   90.00
#
_symmetry.space_group_name_H-M   'P 1'
#
loop_
_entity.id
_entity.type
_entity.pdbx_description
1 polymer ?
#
loop_
_entity_poly.entity_id
_entity_poly.type
_entity_poly.pdbx_seq_one_letter_code
_entity_poly.pdbx_strand_id
1 'polypeptide(L)'
;MIVGEAEALAFIQGYKHLMLEVLGPEEVGDGRDTLTLLAAGRKKYLADPSRLDRALEALAGKSITVPAEVRAAVRSLEVKAWVYLRDTRAYSVFIDPDGQAAYGVFGLTQRLRDLLGDSGAVVETGLMCYGGRYVSDGLVTRVAWLGRGYRQEFTALLAELRAQGKFHTRCPA
;
A
#
# COMPACT_ATOMS: atom_id res chain seq x y z
N MET A 1 -2.98 14.98 0.50
CA MET A 1 -3.38 13.78 -0.28
C MET A 1 -3.21 12.58 0.63
N ILE A 2 -4.01 12.58 1.70
CA ILE A 2 -4.03 11.56 2.73
C ILE A 2 -5.48 11.19 2.98
N VAL A 3 -5.73 10.04 3.59
CA VAL A 3 -7.06 9.69 4.07
C VAL A 3 -7.42 10.50 5.32
N GLY A 4 -8.66 10.40 5.81
CA GLY A 4 -9.06 11.08 7.04
C GLY A 4 -8.32 10.51 8.25
N GLU A 5 -8.12 11.30 9.30
CA GLU A 5 -7.34 10.88 10.48
C GLU A 5 -7.90 9.61 11.15
N ALA A 6 -9.22 9.56 11.35
CA ALA A 6 -9.87 8.39 11.92
C ALA A 6 -9.73 7.14 11.04
N GLU A 7 -9.83 7.30 9.71
CA GLU A 7 -9.63 6.23 8.73
C GLU A 7 -8.18 5.73 8.77
N ALA A 8 -7.21 6.64 8.79
CA ALA A 8 -5.79 6.31 8.89
C ALA A 8 -5.49 5.53 10.17
N LEU A 9 -6.01 5.98 11.31
CA LEU A 9 -5.80 5.32 12.60
C LEU A 9 -6.40 3.92 12.62
N ALA A 10 -7.65 3.77 12.16
CA ALA A 10 -8.33 2.47 12.08
C ALA A 10 -7.56 1.50 11.18
N PHE A 11 -7.09 1.97 10.02
CA PHE A 11 -6.26 1.18 9.13
C PHE A 11 -4.94 0.77 9.79
N ILE A 12 -4.18 1.72 10.33
CA ILE A 12 -2.85 1.44 10.92
C ILE A 12 -2.97 0.43 12.05
N GLN A 13 -3.94 0.59 12.95
CA GLN A 13 -4.14 -0.34 14.06
C GLN A 13 -4.56 -1.73 13.57
N GLY A 14 -5.57 -1.81 12.70
CA GLY A 14 -6.05 -3.08 12.16
C GLY A 14 -4.99 -3.81 11.35
N TYR A 15 -4.27 -3.10 10.48
CA TYR A 15 -3.16 -3.62 9.68
C TYR A 15 -2.02 -4.12 10.56
N LYS A 16 -1.65 -3.36 11.60
CA LYS A 16 -0.63 -3.78 12.57
C LYS A 16 -1.01 -5.08 13.26
N HIS A 17 -2.25 -5.18 13.77
CA HIS A 17 -2.73 -6.42 14.40
C HIS A 17 -2.68 -7.60 13.42
N LEU A 18 -3.18 -7.42 12.20
CA LEU A 18 -3.19 -8.49 11.19
C LEU A 18 -1.80 -8.95 10.80
N MET A 19 -0.89 -8.04 10.45
CA MET A 19 0.44 -8.43 9.97
C MET A 19 1.27 -9.10 11.06
N LEU A 20 1.15 -8.66 12.33
CA LEU A 20 1.82 -9.30 13.45
C LEU A 20 1.24 -10.69 13.76
N GLU A 21 -0.09 -10.86 13.66
CA GLU A 21 -0.73 -12.16 13.85
C GLU A 21 -0.36 -13.14 12.71
N VAL A 22 -0.35 -12.66 11.46
CA VAL A 22 0.10 -13.45 10.30
C VAL A 22 1.57 -13.86 10.45
N LEU A 23 2.41 -12.98 11.00
CA LEU A 23 3.82 -13.26 11.25
C LEU A 23 4.01 -14.40 12.27
N GLY A 24 3.23 -14.36 13.35
CA GLY A 24 3.23 -15.33 14.43
C GLY A 24 4.18 -14.94 15.59
N PRO A 25 3.91 -15.45 16.81
CA PRO A 25 4.56 -14.97 18.04
C PRO A 25 6.07 -15.24 18.10
N GLU A 26 6.54 -16.36 17.54
CA GLU A 26 7.97 -16.73 17.54
C GLU A 26 8.83 -15.67 16.85
N GLU A 27 8.33 -15.12 15.74
CA GLU A 27 9.08 -14.14 14.94
C GLU A 27 8.89 -12.69 15.40
N VAL A 28 7.81 -12.41 16.12
CA VAL A 28 7.56 -11.10 16.75
C VAL A 28 8.50 -10.89 17.94
N GLY A 29 8.89 -11.96 18.64
CA GLY A 29 9.78 -11.91 19.80
C GLY A 29 11.27 -11.65 19.48
N ASP A 30 11.65 -11.59 18.22
CA ASP A 30 13.05 -11.53 17.75
C ASP A 30 13.72 -10.15 17.87
N GLY A 31 13.17 -9.23 18.66
CA GLY A 31 13.76 -7.89 18.91
C GLY A 31 13.84 -6.94 17.70
N ARG A 32 13.29 -7.32 16.54
CA ARG A 32 13.20 -6.47 15.34
C ARG A 32 12.27 -5.28 15.56
N ASP A 33 12.54 -4.17 14.86
CA ASP A 33 11.66 -3.01 14.92
C ASP A 33 10.28 -3.30 14.28
N THR A 34 9.27 -2.52 14.65
CA THR A 34 7.90 -2.76 14.20
C THR A 34 7.76 -2.72 12.67
N LEU A 35 8.47 -1.85 11.94
CA LEU A 35 8.33 -1.76 10.48
C LEU A 35 8.88 -3.02 9.81
N THR A 36 10.01 -3.53 10.30
CA THR A 36 10.58 -4.79 9.83
C THR A 36 9.62 -5.97 10.07
N LEU A 37 8.99 -6.04 11.24
CA LEU A 37 7.99 -7.07 11.55
C LEU A 37 6.76 -6.96 10.63
N LEU A 38 6.25 -5.76 10.39
CA LEU A 38 5.10 -5.55 9.50
C LEU A 38 5.41 -5.93 8.05
N ALA A 39 6.60 -5.59 7.55
CA ALA A 39 7.05 -5.98 6.22
C ALA A 39 7.19 -7.52 6.09
N ALA A 40 7.68 -8.20 7.13
CA ALA A 40 7.77 -9.66 7.18
C ALA A 40 6.38 -10.32 7.21
N GLY A 41 5.45 -9.79 8.03
CA GLY A 41 4.06 -10.22 8.08
C GLY A 41 3.36 -10.07 6.72
N ARG A 42 3.53 -8.91 6.08
CA ARG A 42 3.05 -8.64 4.70
C ARG A 42 3.60 -9.65 3.70
N LYS A 43 4.90 -9.94 3.75
CA LYS A 43 5.53 -10.93 2.88
C LYS A 43 4.94 -12.33 3.08
N LYS A 44 4.72 -12.76 4.34
CA LYS A 44 4.08 -14.05 4.63
C LYS A 44 2.63 -14.10 4.16
N TYR A 45 1.87 -13.03 4.36
CA TYR A 45 0.50 -12.92 3.88
C TYR A 45 0.43 -13.10 2.36
N LEU A 46 1.29 -12.40 1.61
CA LEU A 46 1.29 -12.49 0.15
C LEU A 46 1.73 -13.85 -0.37
N ALA A 47 2.59 -14.56 0.38
CA ALA A 47 3.00 -15.92 0.03
C ALA A 47 1.89 -16.95 0.28
N ASP A 48 0.98 -16.69 1.23
CA ASP A 48 -0.13 -17.58 1.58
C ASP A 48 -1.32 -16.75 2.11
N PRO A 49 -2.22 -16.29 1.20
CA PRO A 49 -3.35 -15.45 1.59
C PRO A 49 -4.32 -16.10 2.58
N SER A 50 -4.34 -17.44 2.69
CA SER A 50 -5.18 -18.17 3.65
C SER A 50 -4.81 -17.86 5.11
N ARG A 51 -3.60 -17.34 5.35
CA ARG A 51 -3.15 -16.89 6.68
C ARG A 51 -3.98 -15.74 7.23
N LEU A 52 -4.59 -14.93 6.35
CA LEU A 52 -5.40 -13.80 6.79
C LEU A 52 -6.63 -14.26 7.58
N ASP A 53 -7.33 -15.30 7.11
CA ASP A 53 -8.54 -15.79 7.77
C ASP A 53 -8.19 -16.42 9.13
N ARG A 54 -7.09 -17.19 9.21
CA ARG A 54 -6.58 -17.72 10.49
C ARG A 54 -6.19 -16.60 11.47
N ALA A 55 -5.54 -15.55 10.97
CA ALA A 55 -5.18 -14.39 11.79
C ALA A 55 -6.43 -13.67 12.31
N LEU A 56 -7.47 -13.53 11.49
CA LEU A 56 -8.74 -12.95 11.90
C LEU A 56 -9.44 -13.78 12.99
N GLU A 57 -9.46 -15.10 12.86
CA GLU A 57 -10.00 -16.01 13.89
C GLU A 57 -9.22 -15.90 15.20
N ALA A 58 -7.88 -15.90 15.13
CA ALA A 58 -7.01 -15.77 16.30
C ALA A 58 -7.19 -14.42 17.01
N LEU A 59 -7.30 -13.32 16.26
CA LEU A 59 -7.56 -11.99 16.83
C LEU A 59 -8.96 -11.92 17.47
N ALA A 60 -9.97 -12.52 16.85
CA ALA A 60 -11.32 -12.61 17.43
C ALA A 60 -11.30 -13.38 18.77
N GLY A 61 -10.54 -14.47 18.85
CA GLY A 61 -10.31 -15.19 20.11
C GLY A 61 -9.63 -14.36 21.21
N LYS A 62 -8.88 -13.31 20.82
CA LYS A 62 -8.28 -12.31 21.72
C LYS A 62 -9.17 -11.09 21.97
N SER A 63 -10.44 -11.13 21.54
CA SER A 63 -11.37 -9.99 21.59
C SER A 63 -10.89 -8.75 20.82
N ILE A 64 -9.99 -8.92 19.85
CA ILE A 64 -9.52 -7.84 18.97
C ILE A 64 -10.32 -7.91 17.67
N THR A 65 -11.13 -6.88 17.42
CA THR A 65 -11.91 -6.78 16.18
C THR A 65 -11.23 -5.88 15.18
N VAL A 66 -10.99 -6.40 13.96
CA VAL A 66 -10.48 -5.60 12.85
C VAL A 66 -11.65 -5.09 12.00
N PRO A 67 -11.75 -3.78 11.73
CA PRO A 67 -12.86 -3.21 10.96
C PRO A 67 -13.00 -3.86 9.57
N ALA A 68 -14.25 -4.02 9.11
CA ALA A 68 -14.55 -4.70 7.85
C ALA A 68 -13.83 -4.08 6.64
N GLU A 69 -13.76 -2.76 6.58
CA GLU A 69 -13.07 -2.02 5.51
C GLU A 69 -11.56 -2.27 5.51
N VAL A 70 -10.93 -2.43 6.69
CA VAL A 70 -9.50 -2.76 6.79
C VAL A 70 -9.26 -4.19 6.32
N ARG A 71 -10.16 -5.13 6.64
CA ARG A 71 -10.08 -6.51 6.11
C ARG A 71 -10.21 -6.53 4.59
N ALA A 72 -11.16 -5.77 4.03
CA ALA A 72 -11.33 -5.63 2.59
C ALA A 72 -10.09 -5.02 1.93
N ALA A 73 -9.52 -3.98 2.54
CA ALA A 73 -8.30 -3.35 2.06
C ALA A 73 -7.13 -4.34 2.03
N VAL A 74 -6.88 -5.08 3.11
CA VAL A 74 -5.82 -6.09 3.15
C VAL A 74 -6.02 -7.18 2.10
N ARG A 75 -7.27 -7.60 1.85
CA ARG A 75 -7.57 -8.57 0.77
C ARG A 75 -7.31 -8.03 -0.64
N SER A 76 -7.39 -6.72 -0.84
CA SER A 76 -7.08 -6.04 -2.11
C SER A 76 -5.62 -5.61 -2.22
N LEU A 77 -4.77 -5.96 -1.25
CA LEU A 77 -3.39 -5.49 -1.19
C LEU A 77 -2.55 -6.10 -2.32
N GLU A 78 -1.96 -5.23 -3.12
CA GLU A 78 -0.96 -5.58 -4.12
C GLU A 78 0.38 -4.92 -3.76
N VAL A 79 1.42 -5.74 -3.57
CA VAL A 79 2.79 -5.26 -3.39
C VAL A 79 3.58 -5.53 -4.65
N LYS A 80 4.01 -4.45 -5.31
CA LYS A 80 4.81 -4.47 -6.52
C LYS A 80 5.89 -3.39 -6.45
N ALA A 81 6.81 -3.40 -7.40
CA ALA A 81 7.75 -2.32 -7.65
C ALA A 81 7.06 -1.22 -8.49
N TRP A 82 6.21 -0.42 -7.83
CA TRP A 82 5.40 0.59 -8.50
C TRP A 82 6.23 1.79 -8.96
N VAL A 83 5.88 2.38 -10.10
CA VAL A 83 6.46 3.65 -10.54
C VAL A 83 5.71 4.78 -9.85
N TYR A 84 6.30 5.36 -8.81
CA TYR A 84 5.82 6.59 -8.20
C TYR A 84 6.33 7.79 -9.02
N LEU A 85 5.48 8.31 -9.90
CA LEU A 85 5.89 9.33 -10.87
C LEU A 85 5.96 10.73 -10.26
N ARG A 86 4.87 11.20 -9.65
CA ARG A 86 4.74 12.56 -9.12
C ARG A 86 3.54 12.73 -8.20
N ASP A 87 3.58 13.77 -7.40
CA ASP A 87 2.42 14.29 -6.68
C ASP A 87 1.65 15.28 -7.54
N THR A 88 0.32 15.27 -7.38
CA THR A 88 -0.56 16.34 -7.86
C THR A 88 -1.05 17.17 -6.67
N ARG A 89 -2.12 17.95 -6.86
CA ARG A 89 -2.82 18.59 -5.73
C ARG A 89 -3.77 17.62 -5.00
N ALA A 90 -4.21 16.54 -5.66
CA ALA A 90 -5.29 15.68 -5.20
C ALA A 90 -4.84 14.25 -4.82
N TYR A 91 -3.92 13.67 -5.58
CA TYR A 91 -3.34 12.34 -5.35
C TYR A 91 -1.87 12.23 -5.83
N SER A 92 -1.20 11.16 -5.42
CA SER A 92 0.11 10.73 -5.94
C SER A 92 -0.12 9.81 -7.15
N VAL A 93 0.67 9.94 -8.22
CA VAL A 93 0.53 9.09 -9.41
C VAL A 93 1.44 7.87 -9.30
N PHE A 94 0.83 6.70 -9.31
CA PHE A 94 1.51 5.42 -9.37
C PHE A 94 1.20 4.76 -10.72
N ILE A 95 2.19 4.12 -11.35
CA ILE A 95 2.00 3.31 -12.56
C ILE A 95 2.39 1.88 -12.22
N ASP A 96 1.57 0.93 -12.68
CA ASP A 96 1.85 -0.49 -12.60
C ASP A 96 3.19 -0.80 -13.31
N PRO A 97 4.06 -1.66 -12.72
CA PRO A 97 5.37 -1.97 -13.32
C PRO A 97 5.29 -2.50 -14.75
N ASP A 98 4.20 -3.20 -15.10
CA ASP A 98 4.00 -3.75 -16.45
C ASP A 98 3.40 -2.72 -17.42
N GLY A 99 3.25 -1.47 -16.98
CA GLY A 99 2.73 -0.36 -17.77
C GLY A 99 1.26 -0.51 -18.17
N GLN A 100 0.50 -1.38 -17.50
CA GLN A 100 -0.87 -1.70 -17.89
C GLN A 100 -1.92 -0.73 -17.36
N ALA A 101 -1.65 -0.09 -16.21
CA ALA A 101 -2.59 0.82 -15.56
C ALA A 101 -1.85 1.85 -14.72
N ALA A 102 -2.54 2.95 -14.41
CA ALA A 102 -2.05 3.96 -13.48
C ALA A 102 -3.12 4.33 -12.47
N TYR A 103 -2.68 4.80 -11.30
CA TYR A 103 -3.51 4.98 -10.13
C TYR A 103 -3.27 6.34 -9.46
N GLY A 104 -4.35 6.98 -9.02
CA GLY A 104 -4.31 8.11 -8.09
C GLY A 104 -4.31 7.61 -6.65
N VAL A 105 -3.16 7.67 -5.99
CA VAL A 105 -2.89 7.04 -4.68
C VAL A 105 -2.78 8.06 -3.56
N PHE A 106 -3.38 7.73 -2.42
CA PHE A 106 -3.33 8.48 -1.17
C PHE A 106 -2.35 7.85 -0.18
N GLY A 107 -1.73 8.69 0.65
CA GLY A 107 -1.03 8.21 1.85
C GLY A 107 -1.99 8.02 3.02
N LEU A 108 -1.52 7.39 4.10
CA LEU A 108 -2.29 7.22 5.33
C LEU A 108 -2.26 8.50 6.18
N THR A 109 -1.10 8.81 6.77
CA THR A 109 -0.93 9.95 7.71
C THR A 109 -0.12 11.10 7.13
N GLN A 110 0.68 10.85 6.09
CA GLN A 110 1.49 11.86 5.41
C GLN A 110 1.48 11.64 3.89
N ARG A 111 1.87 12.66 3.12
CA ARG A 111 1.98 12.53 1.67
C ARG A 111 3.13 11.59 1.31
N LEU A 112 3.02 10.89 0.18
CA LEU A 112 4.04 9.95 -0.25
C LEU A 112 5.37 10.64 -0.59
N ARG A 113 5.34 11.86 -1.14
CA ARG A 113 6.56 12.67 -1.30
C ARG A 113 7.26 12.97 0.03
N ASP A 114 6.50 13.16 1.10
CA ASP A 114 7.05 13.51 2.42
C ASP A 114 7.65 12.24 3.07
N LEU A 115 7.10 11.06 2.76
CA LEU A 115 7.65 9.75 3.15
C LEU A 115 8.93 9.40 2.38
N LEU A 116 8.97 9.68 1.07
CA LEU A 116 10.05 9.24 0.17
C LEU A 116 11.17 10.29 0.00
N GLY A 117 10.91 11.55 0.36
CA GLY A 117 11.86 12.67 0.24
C GLY A 117 11.79 13.42 -1.10
N ASP A 118 11.43 12.74 -2.20
CA ASP A 118 11.12 13.32 -3.50
C ASP A 118 10.15 12.38 -4.28
N SER A 119 9.74 12.81 -5.47
CA SER A 119 8.96 12.05 -6.44
C SER A 119 9.84 11.33 -7.48
N GLY A 120 9.24 10.54 -8.37
CA GLY A 120 9.94 9.96 -9.50
C GLY A 120 10.91 8.86 -9.09
N ALA A 121 10.37 7.77 -8.56
CA ALA A 121 11.10 6.59 -8.17
C ALA A 121 10.29 5.33 -8.53
N VAL A 122 10.97 4.21 -8.67
CA VAL A 122 10.35 2.90 -8.52
C VAL A 122 10.40 2.52 -7.04
N VAL A 123 9.26 2.22 -6.45
CA VAL A 123 9.11 1.94 -5.01
C VAL A 123 8.38 0.62 -4.78
N GLU A 124 8.98 -0.25 -3.97
CA GLU A 124 8.32 -1.47 -3.53
C GLU A 124 7.43 -1.16 -2.31
N THR A 125 6.12 -1.12 -2.52
CA THR A 125 5.13 -0.77 -1.49
C THR A 125 3.78 -1.43 -1.79
N GLY A 126 2.91 -1.51 -0.78
CA GLY A 126 1.56 -2.01 -0.94
C GLY A 126 0.61 -0.92 -1.42
N LEU A 127 -0.16 -1.20 -2.47
CA LEU A 127 -1.34 -0.42 -2.85
C LEU A 127 -2.59 -1.27 -2.59
N MET A 128 -3.65 -0.65 -2.10
CA MET A 128 -4.90 -1.33 -1.78
C MET A 128 -6.10 -0.41 -1.98
N CYS A 129 -7.29 -1.01 -2.05
CA CYS A 129 -8.52 -0.27 -1.99
C CYS A 129 -8.98 -0.03 -0.55
N TYR A 130 -9.12 1.23 -0.13
CA TYR A 130 -9.63 1.58 1.19
C TYR A 130 -10.53 2.82 1.11
N GLY A 131 -11.77 2.70 1.61
CA GLY A 131 -12.78 3.76 1.49
C GLY A 131 -13.00 4.24 0.05
N GLY A 132 -13.04 3.31 -0.92
CA GLY A 132 -13.22 3.59 -2.35
C GLY A 132 -12.06 4.35 -3.02
N ARG A 133 -10.90 4.45 -2.37
CA ARG A 133 -9.69 5.10 -2.89
C ARG A 133 -8.54 4.11 -2.94
N TYR A 134 -7.61 4.33 -3.86
CA TYR A 134 -6.32 3.64 -3.82
C TYR A 134 -5.44 4.29 -2.74
N VAL A 135 -4.94 3.49 -1.81
CA VAL A 135 -4.15 3.94 -0.66
C VAL A 135 -2.89 3.10 -0.57
N SER A 136 -1.77 3.74 -0.25
CA SER A 136 -0.53 3.02 0.08
C SER A 136 -0.56 2.55 1.53
N ASP A 137 -0.05 1.35 1.80
CA ASP A 137 0.11 0.82 3.16
C ASP A 137 1.19 1.56 3.97
N GLY A 138 1.94 2.47 3.35
CA GLY A 138 2.98 3.26 3.99
C GLY A 138 4.27 2.48 4.29
N LEU A 139 4.36 1.22 3.87
CA LEU A 139 5.55 0.38 4.05
C LEU A 139 6.32 0.31 2.73
N VAL A 140 7.47 1.00 2.70
CA VAL A 140 8.39 1.02 1.55
C VAL A 140 9.59 0.14 1.87
N THR A 141 9.82 -0.89 1.06
CA THR A 141 10.91 -1.86 1.27
C THR A 141 12.08 -1.66 0.31
N ARG A 142 11.86 -1.01 -0.84
CA ARG A 142 12.90 -0.66 -1.82
C ARG A 142 12.57 0.64 -2.54
N VAL A 143 13.60 1.40 -2.90
CA VAL A 143 13.49 2.64 -3.69
C VAL A 143 14.61 2.67 -4.74
N ALA A 144 14.26 2.98 -5.99
CA ALA A 144 15.19 3.28 -7.06
C ALA A 144 14.78 4.59 -7.74
N TRP A 145 15.63 5.63 -7.64
CA TRP A 145 15.32 6.95 -8.17
C TRP A 145 15.41 6.99 -9.70
N LEU A 146 14.42 7.61 -10.32
CA LEU A 146 14.34 7.73 -11.77
C LEU A 146 15.10 8.95 -12.26
N GLY A 147 16.02 8.72 -13.20
CA GLY A 147 16.63 9.79 -14.00
C GLY A 147 15.60 10.53 -14.87
N ARG A 148 16.00 11.69 -15.38
CA ARG A 148 15.12 12.57 -16.18
C ARG A 148 14.51 11.88 -17.40
N GLY A 149 15.27 11.03 -18.10
CA GLY A 149 14.79 10.28 -19.27
C GLY A 149 13.61 9.36 -18.92
N TYR A 150 13.80 8.47 -17.94
CA TYR A 150 12.73 7.59 -17.46
C TYR A 150 11.50 8.37 -16.96
N ARG A 151 11.69 9.49 -16.26
CA ARG A 151 10.56 10.35 -15.84
C ARG A 151 9.74 10.87 -17.02
N GLN A 152 10.39 11.21 -18.14
CA GLN A 152 9.70 11.65 -19.35
C GLN A 152 8.94 10.51 -20.02
N GLU A 153 9.55 9.33 -20.13
CA GLU A 153 8.92 8.12 -20.67
C GLU A 153 7.66 7.74 -19.88
N PHE A 154 7.74 7.68 -18.55
CA PHE A 154 6.57 7.40 -17.71
C PHE A 154 5.51 8.51 -17.73
N THR A 155 5.91 9.76 -18.00
CA THR A 155 4.95 10.85 -18.22
C THR A 155 4.18 10.66 -19.53
N ALA A 156 4.84 10.23 -20.60
CA ALA A 156 4.20 9.88 -21.87
C ALA A 156 3.27 8.66 -21.70
N LEU A 157 3.74 7.60 -21.04
CA LEU A 157 2.93 6.42 -20.74
C LEU A 157 1.68 6.77 -19.92
N LEU A 158 1.79 7.67 -18.92
CA LEU A 158 0.63 8.13 -18.17
C LEU A 158 -0.41 8.82 -19.09
N ALA A 159 0.04 9.60 -20.08
CA ALA A 159 -0.87 10.26 -21.01
C ALA A 159 -1.61 9.23 -21.89
N GLU A 160 -0.91 8.20 -22.36
CA GLU A 160 -1.49 7.08 -23.12
C GLU A 160 -2.51 6.30 -22.29
N LEU A 161 -2.16 5.93 -21.04
CA LEU A 161 -3.05 5.21 -20.13
C LEU A 161 -4.32 6.01 -19.84
N ARG A 162 -4.21 7.34 -19.70
CA ARG A 162 -5.39 8.22 -19.57
C ARG A 162 -6.27 8.20 -20.81
N ALA A 163 -5.67 8.30 -22.00
CA ALA A 163 -6.41 8.25 -23.25
C ALA A 163 -7.13 6.91 -23.45
N GLN A 164 -6.57 5.82 -22.92
CA GLN A 164 -7.16 4.48 -22.94
C GLN A 164 -8.17 4.21 -21.81
N GLY A 165 -8.43 5.17 -20.91
CA GLY A 165 -9.31 4.96 -19.75
C GLY A 165 -8.72 4.06 -18.66
N LYS A 166 -7.41 3.80 -18.69
CA LYS A 166 -6.67 2.94 -17.76
C LYS A 166 -5.99 3.72 -16.62
N PHE A 167 -6.50 4.93 -16.34
CA PHE A 167 -6.07 5.74 -15.19
C PHE A 167 -7.19 5.81 -14.16
N HIS A 168 -6.98 5.17 -13.01
CA HIS A 168 -8.01 4.96 -11.99
C HIS A 168 -7.76 5.83 -10.76
N THR A 169 -8.74 6.63 -10.35
CA THR A 169 -8.67 7.49 -9.15
C THR A 169 -9.64 7.05 -8.04
N ARG A 170 -10.46 6.05 -8.32
CA ARG A 170 -11.41 5.41 -7.42
C ARG A 170 -11.35 3.91 -7.65
N CYS A 171 -11.53 3.14 -6.60
CA CYS A 171 -11.69 1.70 -6.74
C CYS A 171 -12.99 1.37 -7.48
N PRO A 172 -13.08 0.21 -8.14
CA PRO A 172 -14.37 -0.35 -8.55
C PRO A 172 -15.27 -0.55 -7.32
N ALA A 173 -16.58 -0.34 -7.53
CA ALA A 173 -17.63 -0.52 -6.53
C ALA A 173 -17.95 -2.01 -6.29
#